data_AF-A0A972MET2-F1
#
_entry.id   AF-A0A972MET2-F1
#
_cell.length_a   1.000
_cell.length_b   1.000
_cell.length_c   1.000
_cell.angle_alpha   90.00
_cell.angle_beta   90.00
_cell.angle_gamma   90.00
#
_symmetry.space_group_name_H-M   'P 1'
#
loop_
_entity.id
_entity.type
_entity.pdbx_description
1 polymer ?
#
loop_
_entity_poly.entity_id
_entity_poly.type
_entity_poly.pdbx_seq_one_letter_code
_entity_poly.pdbx_strand_id
1 'polypeptide(L)'
;MTAKDHETGKVLYTDQREYFEIGLDLDGYMRYGAWQIKEIVDLTLQPLDTRHERFFATFPKDVTEVDLSVNVYYYISGKKGDLIYQEKRLLSYEEE
;
A
#
# COMPACT_ATOMS: atom_id res chain seq x y z
N MET A 1 -1.97 -2.21 2.75
CA MET A 1 -1.95 -2.75 4.12
C MET A 1 -3.21 -3.55 4.33
N THR A 2 -3.11 -4.74 4.88
CA THR A 2 -4.26 -5.59 5.21
C THR A 2 -4.12 -6.06 6.65
N ALA A 3 -5.19 -5.89 7.43
CA ALA A 3 -5.30 -6.37 8.80
C ALA A 3 -6.33 -7.50 8.87
N LYS A 4 -5.98 -8.61 9.50
CA LYS A 4 -6.86 -9.76 9.70
C LYS A 4 -6.93 -10.12 11.17
N ASP A 5 -8.10 -10.57 11.59
CA ASP A 5 -8.28 -11.24 12.87
C ASP A 5 -7.43 -12.53 12.88
N HIS A 6 -6.62 -12.72 13.93
CA HIS A 6 -5.73 -13.87 14.04
C HIS A 6 -6.51 -15.20 14.18
N GLU A 7 -7.61 -15.21 14.92
CA GLU A 7 -8.38 -16.42 15.21
C GLU A 7 -9.26 -16.82 14.01
N THR A 8 -9.98 -15.85 13.46
CA THR A 8 -10.98 -16.13 12.41
C THR A 8 -10.41 -15.98 10.99
N GLY A 9 -9.27 -15.32 10.84
CA GLY A 9 -8.70 -14.95 9.53
C GLY A 9 -9.52 -13.90 8.77
N LYS A 10 -10.57 -13.35 9.38
CA LYS A 10 -11.46 -12.35 8.77
C LYS A 10 -10.70 -11.06 8.51
N VAL A 11 -10.87 -10.49 7.32
CA VAL A 11 -10.30 -9.18 7.00
C VAL A 11 -11.03 -8.09 7.80
N LEU A 12 -10.29 -7.42 8.68
CA LEU A 12 -10.81 -6.33 9.51
C LEU A 12 -10.61 -4.97 8.84
N TYR A 13 -9.51 -4.82 8.12
CA TYR A 13 -9.16 -3.56 7.46
C TYR A 13 -8.31 -3.79 6.21
N THR A 14 -8.51 -2.95 5.21
CA THR A 14 -7.66 -2.88 4.02
C THR A 14 -7.48 -1.43 3.61
N ASP A 15 -6.25 -1.06 3.27
CA ASP A 15 -5.89 0.24 2.69
C ASP A 15 -4.89 0.03 1.57
N GLN A 16 -5.02 0.83 0.52
CA GLN A 16 -4.19 0.78 -0.67
C GLN A 16 -3.74 2.19 -1.02
N ARG A 17 -2.43 2.33 -1.25
CA ARG A 17 -1.82 3.55 -1.75
C ARG A 17 -1.11 3.24 -3.04
N GLU A 18 -1.29 4.12 -4.01
CA GLU A 18 -0.73 3.98 -5.35
C GLU A 18 0.24 5.11 -5.61
N TYR A 19 1.36 4.75 -6.24
CA TYR A 19 2.41 5.67 -6.66
C TYR A 19 2.70 5.40 -8.11
N PHE A 20 3.00 6.46 -8.85
CA PHE A 20 3.32 6.38 -10.27
C PHE A 20 4.78 6.75 -10.50
N GLU A 21 5.43 6.14 -11.47
CA GLU A 21 6.75 6.58 -11.95
C GLU A 21 6.57 7.42 -13.21
N ILE A 22 7.18 8.60 -13.26
CA ILE A 22 7.12 9.47 -14.45
C ILE A 22 8.13 9.00 -15.48
N GLY A 23 7.69 8.93 -16.74
CA GLY A 23 8.56 8.71 -17.90
C GLY A 23 8.64 7.27 -18.38
N LEU A 24 7.92 6.36 -17.74
CA LEU A 24 7.83 4.95 -18.15
C LEU A 24 6.47 4.68 -18.86
N ASP A 25 6.26 5.24 -20.05
CA ASP A 25 5.11 4.88 -20.90
C ASP A 25 5.47 3.67 -21.77
N LEU A 26 5.56 2.49 -21.14
CA LEU A 26 5.92 1.25 -21.85
C LEU A 26 4.85 0.77 -22.83
N ASP A 27 3.58 1.14 -22.60
CA ASP A 27 2.44 0.72 -23.41
C ASP A 27 1.97 1.81 -24.41
N GLY A 28 2.53 3.03 -24.37
CA GLY A 28 2.23 4.11 -25.31
C GLY A 28 0.87 4.80 -25.11
N TYR A 29 0.23 4.59 -23.96
CA TYR A 29 -1.13 5.08 -23.67
C TYR A 29 -1.15 6.30 -22.74
N MET A 30 -0.02 6.62 -22.10
CA MET A 30 0.06 7.68 -21.10
C MET A 30 0.24 9.07 -21.75
N ARG A 31 -0.80 9.57 -22.42
CA ARG A 31 -0.84 10.97 -22.89
C ARG A 31 -1.33 11.89 -21.78
N TYR A 32 -0.41 12.32 -20.91
CA TYR A 32 -0.71 13.29 -19.87
C TYR A 32 -0.64 14.72 -20.42
N GLY A 33 -1.69 15.51 -20.21
CA GLY A 33 -1.64 16.96 -20.40
C GLY A 33 -0.65 17.60 -19.41
N ALA A 34 -0.11 18.77 -19.73
CA ALA A 34 0.91 19.44 -18.91
C ALA A 34 0.52 19.61 -17.43
N TRP A 35 -0.77 19.82 -17.14
CA TRP A 35 -1.30 19.89 -15.77
C TRP A 35 -1.33 18.53 -15.05
N GLN A 36 -1.64 17.46 -15.77
CA GLN A 36 -1.64 16.09 -15.23
C GLN A 36 -0.21 15.66 -14.89
N ILE A 37 0.79 16.11 -15.65
CA ILE A 37 2.20 15.83 -15.34
C ILE A 37 2.57 16.42 -13.97
N LYS A 38 2.14 17.65 -13.65
CA LYS A 38 2.42 18.26 -12.35
C LYS A 38 1.82 17.44 -11.19
N GLU A 39 0.57 17.01 -11.33
CA GLU A 39 -0.09 16.18 -10.31
C GLU A 39 0.61 14.83 -10.13
N ILE A 40 1.07 14.22 -11.21
CA ILE A 40 1.81 12.97 -11.16
C ILE A 40 3.16 13.17 -10.47
N VAL A 41 3.88 14.29 -10.72
CA VAL A 41 5.16 14.60 -10.03
C VAL A 41 4.95 14.61 -8.52
N ASP A 42 3.88 15.26 -8.06
CA ASP A 42 3.54 15.34 -6.64
C ASP A 42 3.22 13.94 -6.04
N LEU A 43 2.72 13.01 -6.85
CA LEU A 43 2.38 11.62 -6.49
C LEU A 43 3.50 10.60 -6.72
N THR A 44 4.63 11.01 -7.30
CA THR A 44 5.76 10.12 -7.53
C THR A 44 6.63 9.98 -6.29
N LEU A 45 7.09 8.76 -6.05
CA LEU A 45 8.16 8.51 -5.08
C LEU A 45 9.45 9.10 -5.66
N GLN A 46 10.05 10.04 -4.93
CA GLN A 46 11.28 10.67 -5.39
C GLN A 46 12.45 9.68 -5.27
N PRO A 47 13.36 9.65 -6.25
CA PRO A 47 14.48 8.73 -6.24
C PRO A 47 15.38 8.97 -5.02
N LEU A 48 15.82 7.88 -4.40
CA LEU A 48 16.67 7.88 -3.18
C LEU A 48 16.01 8.49 -1.94
N ASP A 49 14.71 8.78 -1.98
CA ASP A 49 13.98 9.29 -0.83
C ASP A 49 13.28 8.15 -0.07
N THR A 50 13.25 8.25 1.26
CA THR A 50 12.55 7.28 2.12
C THR A 50 11.25 7.87 2.61
N ARG A 51 10.13 7.37 2.09
CA ARG A 51 8.80 7.78 2.52
C ARG A 51 8.33 6.92 3.69
N HIS A 52 7.85 7.59 4.73
CA HIS A 52 7.24 6.97 5.90
C HIS A 52 5.74 7.09 5.81
N GLU A 53 5.05 5.96 5.64
CA GLU A 53 3.60 5.92 5.56
C GLU A 53 2.98 5.50 6.88
N ARG A 54 1.96 6.25 7.32
CA ARG A 54 1.19 5.95 8.52
C ARG A 54 -0.19 5.47 8.14
N PHE A 55 -0.55 4.29 8.63
CA PHE A 55 -1.87 3.70 8.47
C PHE A 55 -2.64 3.84 9.78
N PHE A 56 -3.87 4.33 9.71
CA PHE A 56 -4.76 4.43 10.86
C PHE A 56 -5.90 3.43 10.65
N ALA A 57 -6.00 2.46 11.56
CA ALA A 57 -7.05 1.45 11.56
C ALA A 57 -7.74 1.45 12.93
N THR A 58 -9.02 1.12 12.95
CA THR A 58 -9.80 0.91 14.17
C THR A 58 -10.28 -0.54 14.17
N PHE A 59 -9.98 -1.26 15.25
CA PHE A 59 -10.37 -2.66 15.41
C PHE A 59 -11.55 -2.79 16.36
N PRO A 60 -12.43 -3.79 16.16
CA PRO A 60 -13.46 -4.14 17.11
C PRO A 60 -12.87 -4.53 18.48
N LYS A 61 -13.61 -4.28 19.57
CA LYS A 61 -13.13 -4.54 20.95
C LYS A 61 -13.00 -6.02 21.28
N ASP A 62 -13.72 -6.87 20.56
CA ASP A 62 -13.72 -8.32 20.69
C ASP A 62 -12.50 -8.99 20.03
N VAL A 63 -11.65 -8.22 19.34
CA VAL A 63 -10.44 -8.74 18.69
C VAL A 63 -9.23 -8.49 19.59
N THR A 64 -8.65 -9.58 20.09
CA THR A 64 -7.45 -9.58 20.94
C THR A 64 -6.17 -9.54 20.11
N GLU A 65 -6.15 -10.20 18.95
CA GLU A 65 -4.97 -10.34 18.10
C GLU A 65 -5.27 -10.02 16.64
N VAL A 66 -4.38 -9.25 16.02
CA VAL A 66 -4.50 -8.80 14.64
C VAL A 66 -3.22 -9.09 13.85
N ASP A 67 -3.34 -9.86 12.78
CA ASP A 67 -2.31 -10.08 11.78
C ASP A 67 -2.29 -8.91 10.78
N LEU A 68 -1.24 -8.10 10.84
CA LEU A 68 -0.95 -7.06 9.87
C LEU A 68 -0.02 -7.57 8.78
N SER A 69 -0.34 -7.20 7.53
CA SER A 69 0.52 -7.39 6.38
C SER A 69 0.57 -6.12 5.52
N VAL A 70 1.77 -5.70 5.17
CA VAL A 70 2.03 -4.60 4.24
C VAL A 70 2.80 -5.18 3.07
N ASN A 71 2.20 -5.12 1.89
CA ASN A 71 2.79 -5.60 0.66
C ASN A 71 3.04 -4.40 -0.25
N VAL A 72 4.24 -4.32 -0.81
CA VAL A 72 4.59 -3.34 -1.85
C VAL A 72 4.76 -4.11 -3.15
N TYR A 73 4.01 -3.71 -4.15
CA TYR A 73 4.03 -4.31 -5.48
C TYR A 73 4.57 -3.31 -6.49
N TYR A 74 5.40 -3.80 -7.41
CA TYR A 74 5.87 -3.04 -8.55
C TYR A 74 5.23 -3.58 -9.82
N TYR A 75 4.73 -2.69 -10.66
CA TYR A 75 4.03 -3.03 -11.90
C TYR A 75 4.79 -2.41 -13.07
N ILE A 76 5.51 -3.25 -13.83
CA ILE A 76 6.14 -2.82 -15.09
C ILE A 76 5.07 -2.56 -16.17
N SER A 77 4.00 -3.36 -16.16
CA SER A 77 2.81 -3.15 -16.99
C SER A 77 1.58 -3.45 -16.15
N GLY A 78 0.43 -2.87 -16.50
CA GLY A 78 -0.83 -3.04 -15.74
C GLY A 78 -1.36 -4.48 -15.66
N LYS A 79 -0.68 -5.45 -16.27
CA LYS A 79 -1.11 -6.86 -16.34
C LYS A 79 -0.66 -7.69 -15.15
N LYS A 80 0.49 -7.39 -14.53
CA LYS A 80 1.05 -8.17 -13.42
C LYS A 80 1.89 -7.29 -12.50
N GLY A 81 1.61 -7.39 -11.21
CA GLY A 81 2.42 -6.80 -10.15
C GLY A 81 3.34 -7.84 -9.54
N ASP A 82 4.62 -7.51 -9.44
CA ASP A 82 5.60 -8.30 -8.71
C ASP A 82 5.68 -7.78 -7.27
N LEU A 83 5.56 -8.69 -6.30
CA LEU A 83 5.74 -8.35 -4.89
C LEU A 83 7.22 -8.06 -4.64
N ILE A 84 7.56 -6.81 -4.37
CA ILE A 84 8.95 -6.38 -4.17
C ILE A 84 9.32 -6.27 -2.70
N TYR A 85 8.33 -6.10 -1.82
CA TYR A 85 8.55 -6.05 -0.38
C TYR A 85 7.31 -6.52 0.37
N GLN A 86 7.52 -7.23 1.47
CA GLN A 86 6.46 -7.62 2.38
C GLN A 86 6.96 -7.50 3.82
N GLU A 87 6.13 -6.90 4.65
CA GLU A 87 6.30 -6.89 6.10
C GLU A 87 5.04 -7.45 6.76
N LYS A 88 5.23 -8.26 7.80
CA LYS A 88 4.15 -8.84 8.59
C LYS A 88 4.39 -8.58 10.05
N ARG A 89 3.31 -8.33 10.79
CA ARG A 89 3.38 -8.09 12.23
C ARG A 89 2.12 -8.58 12.90
N LEU A 90 2.26 -9.28 14.02
CA LEU A 90 1.16 -9.60 14.91
C LEU A 90 1.06 -8.47 15.95
N LEU A 91 -0.14 -7.92 16.13
CA LEU A 91 -0.46 -7.01 17.22
C LEU A 91 -1.38 -7.73 18.20
N SER A 92 -0.96 -7.80 19.47
CA SER A 92 -1.79 -8.29 20.55
C SER A 92 -2.19 -7.12 21.44
N TYR A 93 -3.47 -7.02 21.78
CA TYR A 93 -4.02 -6.04 22.70
C TYR A 93 -4.30 -6.74 24.03
N GLU A 94 -3.60 -6.34 25.09
CA GLU A 94 -3.98 -6.75 26.45
C GLU A 94 -5.12 -5.84 26.92
N GLU A 95 -6.26 -6.43 27.33
CA GLU A 95 -7.29 -5.68 28.05
C GLU A 95 -6.74 -5.27 29.42
N GLU A 96 -6.56 -3.96 29.67
CA GLU A 96 -6.36 -3.40 31.02
C GLU A 96 -7.67 -3.36 31.82
#